data_AF-A0A2V5YTZ0-F1
#
_entry.id   AF-A0A2V5YTZ0-F1
#
_cell.length_a   1.000
_cell.length_b   1.000
_cell.length_c   1.000
_cell.angle_alpha   90.00
_cell.angle_beta   90.00
_cell.angle_gamma   90.00
#
_symmetry.space_group_name_H-M   'P 1'
#
loop_
_entity.id
_entity.type
_entity.pdbx_description
1 polymer ?
#
loop_
_entity_poly.entity_id
_entity_poly.type
_entity_poly.pdbx_seq_one_letter_code
_entity_poly.pdbx_strand_id
1 'polypeptide(L)'
;MSLRNARTLFFERGNLGADGGYSSRWVRVESKPIAFYFPNCRSRVAAARLHDLHHIVAEYGTDWPGEAEIAAWEIASGCTHYYAAWILNLGAFAVGLFVAPKSLFRGFVRGRHSRTNLYHTGFSELQLDDVTVGILRARLAVGAPSVKARARDVAMFALWSAAAALWLLTPLVAIILCFFIVHMAAHI
;
A
#
# COMPACT_ATOMS: atom_id res chain seq x y z
N MET A 1 -11.32 10.07 -19.04
CA MET A 1 -11.08 8.61 -18.95
C MET A 1 -11.83 8.05 -17.74
N SER A 2 -12.63 7.00 -17.95
CA SER A 2 -13.32 6.26 -16.87
C SER A 2 -12.31 5.55 -15.97
N LEU A 3 -12.70 5.23 -14.74
CA LEU A 3 -11.84 4.47 -13.82
C LEU A 3 -11.62 3.04 -14.32
N ARG A 4 -12.59 2.40 -14.97
CA ARG A 4 -12.39 1.08 -15.60
C ARG A 4 -11.23 1.12 -16.59
N ASN A 5 -11.29 2.04 -17.56
CA ASN A 5 -10.26 2.13 -18.60
C ASN A 5 -8.91 2.54 -18.00
N ALA A 6 -8.91 3.45 -17.02
CA ALA A 6 -7.68 3.83 -16.32
C ALA A 6 -7.05 2.66 -15.58
N ARG A 7 -7.85 1.80 -14.95
CA ARG A 7 -7.37 0.61 -14.24
C ARG A 7 -6.86 -0.47 -15.18
N THR A 8 -7.53 -0.69 -16.30
CA THR A 8 -7.01 -1.59 -17.35
C THR A 8 -5.64 -1.12 -17.85
N LEU A 9 -5.49 0.17 -18.18
CA LEU A 9 -4.20 0.73 -18.58
C LEU A 9 -3.14 0.65 -17.48
N PHE A 10 -3.53 0.83 -16.22
CA PHE A 10 -2.64 0.68 -15.07
C PHE A 10 -2.11 -0.75 -14.98
N PHE A 11 -2.98 -1.76 -15.12
CA PHE A 11 -2.55 -3.16 -15.11
C PHE A 11 -1.65 -3.52 -16.29
N GLU A 12 -1.97 -3.03 -17.48
CA GLU A 12 -1.15 -3.24 -18.68
C GLU A 12 0.27 -2.66 -18.49
N ARG A 13 0.36 -1.41 -18.01
CA ARG A 13 1.64 -0.73 -17.78
C ARG A 13 2.47 -1.39 -16.67
N GLY A 14 1.81 -1.88 -15.62
CA GLY A 14 2.46 -2.57 -14.51
C GLY A 14 2.74 -4.06 -14.78
N ASN A 15 2.34 -4.59 -15.94
CA ASN A 15 2.38 -6.04 -16.24
C ASN A 15 1.70 -6.90 -15.16
N LEU A 16 0.55 -6.44 -14.65
CA LEU A 16 -0.17 -7.04 -13.52
C LEU A 16 -1.22 -8.09 -13.94
N GLY A 17 -1.35 -8.35 -15.25
CA GLY A 17 -2.38 -9.22 -15.84
C GLY A 17 -3.73 -8.52 -16.01
N ALA A 18 -4.67 -9.17 -16.70
CA ALA A 18 -5.92 -8.54 -17.15
C ALA A 18 -6.84 -8.05 -16.01
N ASP A 19 -6.76 -8.67 -14.83
CA ASP A 19 -7.58 -8.35 -13.66
C ASP A 19 -6.75 -7.91 -12.44
N GLY A 20 -5.46 -7.57 -12.62
CA GLY A 20 -4.56 -7.22 -11.52
C GLY A 20 -4.28 -8.36 -10.54
N GLY A 21 -4.62 -9.61 -10.91
CA GLY A 21 -4.48 -10.79 -10.06
C GLY A 21 -5.57 -10.91 -8.99
N TYR A 22 -6.71 -10.22 -9.13
CA TYR A 22 -7.80 -10.28 -8.15
C TYR A 22 -8.46 -11.66 -8.07
N SER A 23 -8.53 -12.39 -9.18
CA SER A 23 -9.08 -13.75 -9.24
C SER A 23 -8.06 -14.85 -8.90
N SER A 24 -6.77 -14.52 -8.83
CA SER A 24 -5.71 -15.45 -8.49
C SER A 24 -5.87 -15.99 -7.08
N ARG A 25 -5.68 -17.29 -6.87
CA ARG A 25 -5.74 -17.92 -5.54
C ARG A 25 -4.57 -17.53 -4.64
N TRP A 26 -3.42 -17.23 -5.25
CA TRP A 26 -2.17 -16.89 -4.58
C TRP A 26 -1.65 -15.57 -5.14
N VAL A 27 -1.22 -14.69 -4.25
CA VAL A 27 -0.48 -13.48 -4.61
C VAL A 27 0.99 -13.81 -4.61
N ARG A 28 1.69 -13.42 -5.69
CA ARG A 28 3.15 -13.45 -5.76
C ARG A 28 3.66 -12.04 -5.53
N VAL A 29 4.43 -11.84 -4.47
CA VAL A 29 5.19 -10.60 -4.29
C VAL A 29 6.60 -10.86 -4.78
N GLU A 30 6.98 -10.24 -5.89
CA GLU A 30 8.34 -10.34 -6.43
C GLU A 30 9.30 -9.43 -5.65
N SER A 31 9.83 -9.91 -4.53
CA SER A 31 11.02 -9.31 -3.91
C SER A 31 12.25 -10.15 -4.27
N LYS A 32 12.87 -9.92 -5.43
CA LYS A 32 14.09 -10.66 -5.80
C LYS A 32 15.16 -10.49 -4.70
N PRO A 33 15.80 -11.57 -4.20
CA PRO A 33 15.88 -12.93 -4.75
C PRO A 33 14.82 -13.94 -4.26
N ILE A 34 13.90 -13.58 -3.36
CA ILE A 34 12.93 -14.52 -2.77
C ILE A 34 11.51 -14.12 -3.20
N ALA A 35 10.84 -14.98 -3.96
CA ALA A 35 9.42 -14.80 -4.25
C ALA A 35 8.59 -15.33 -3.07
N PHE A 36 7.81 -14.44 -2.44
CA PHE A 36 6.87 -14.84 -1.40
C PHE A 36 5.48 -15.03 -2.00
N TYR A 37 4.84 -16.13 -1.61
CA TYR A 37 3.47 -16.45 -2.00
C TYR A 37 2.59 -16.52 -0.76
N PHE A 38 1.43 -15.88 -0.82
CA PHE A 38 0.40 -16.04 0.22
C PHE A 38 -1.01 -16.08 -0.38
N PRO A 39 -1.99 -16.66 0.32
CA PRO A 39 -3.35 -16.78 -0.20
C PRO A 39 -3.97 -15.41 -0.47
N ASN A 40 -4.63 -15.26 -1.61
CA ASN A 40 -5.34 -14.03 -1.98
C ASN A 40 -6.72 -14.00 -1.31
N CYS A 41 -6.76 -13.63 -0.04
CA CYS A 41 -7.99 -13.59 0.73
C CYS A 41 -8.90 -12.43 0.29
N ARG A 42 -10.22 -12.56 0.53
CA ARG A 42 -11.21 -11.55 0.15
C ARG A 42 -10.91 -10.17 0.74
N SER A 43 -10.39 -10.10 1.97
CA SER A 43 -10.02 -8.84 2.62
C SER A 43 -8.83 -8.16 1.92
N ARG A 44 -7.84 -8.92 1.46
CA ARG A 44 -6.73 -8.38 0.66
C ARG A 44 -7.22 -7.91 -0.71
N VAL A 45 -8.07 -8.67 -1.40
CA VAL A 45 -8.63 -8.24 -2.69
C VAL A 45 -9.43 -6.95 -2.54
N ALA A 46 -10.21 -6.80 -1.46
CA ALA A 46 -10.94 -5.57 -1.17
C ALA A 46 -9.99 -4.38 -0.98
N ALA A 47 -8.89 -4.55 -0.24
CA ALA A 47 -7.87 -3.51 -0.09
C ALA A 47 -7.16 -3.19 -1.42
N ALA A 48 -6.75 -4.22 -2.17
CA ALA A 48 -6.03 -4.09 -3.43
C ALA A 48 -6.81 -3.28 -4.48
N ARG A 49 -8.13 -3.49 -4.57
CA ARG A 49 -8.99 -2.71 -5.47
C ARG A 49 -8.94 -1.20 -5.18
N LEU A 50 -8.94 -0.82 -3.90
CA LEU A 50 -8.88 0.58 -3.51
C LEU A 50 -7.46 1.14 -3.69
N HIS A 51 -6.45 0.35 -3.34
CA HIS A 51 -5.05 0.66 -3.54
C HIS A 51 -4.70 0.97 -5.00
N ASP A 52 -5.16 0.16 -5.95
CA ASP A 52 -4.92 0.39 -7.37
C ASP A 52 -5.61 1.68 -7.85
N LEU A 53 -6.80 1.99 -7.34
CA LEU A 53 -7.45 3.28 -7.59
C LEU A 53 -6.67 4.45 -6.98
N HIS A 54 -6.04 4.26 -5.82
CA HIS A 54 -5.16 5.26 -5.23
C HIS A 54 -3.93 5.53 -6.10
N HIS A 55 -3.27 4.50 -6.64
CA HIS A 55 -2.19 4.70 -7.62
C HIS A 55 -2.65 5.57 -8.79
N ILE A 56 -3.79 5.23 -9.37
CA ILE A 56 -4.35 5.92 -10.55
C ILE A 56 -4.62 7.40 -10.27
N VAL A 57 -5.23 7.74 -9.14
CA VAL A 57 -5.57 9.13 -8.81
C VAL A 57 -4.39 9.92 -8.26
N ALA A 58 -3.44 9.25 -7.60
CA ALA A 58 -2.25 9.86 -7.03
C ALA A 58 -1.09 9.98 -8.02
N GLU A 59 -1.17 9.28 -9.15
CA GLU A 59 -0.15 9.16 -10.20
C GLU A 59 1.16 8.53 -9.71
N TYR A 60 1.05 7.57 -8.78
CA TYR A 60 2.20 6.78 -8.34
C TYR A 60 2.36 5.54 -9.22
N GLY A 61 3.59 5.28 -9.64
CA GLY A 61 3.93 4.08 -10.42
C GLY A 61 3.82 2.79 -9.61
N THR A 62 4.01 1.66 -10.28
CA THR A 62 4.09 0.31 -9.68
C THR A 62 5.54 -0.16 -9.54
N ASP A 63 6.49 0.76 -9.65
CA ASP A 63 7.91 0.52 -9.39
C ASP A 63 8.22 0.77 -7.91
N TRP A 64 9.42 0.39 -7.46
CA TRP A 64 9.77 0.52 -6.04
C TRP A 64 9.57 1.93 -5.46
N PRO A 65 9.93 3.03 -6.14
CA PRO A 65 9.60 4.37 -5.68
C PRO A 65 8.10 4.66 -5.59
N GLY A 66 7.30 4.25 -6.59
CA GLY A 66 5.86 4.44 -6.59
C GLY A 66 5.15 3.66 -5.49
N GLU A 67 5.55 2.40 -5.28
CA GLU A 67 5.07 1.55 -4.16
C GLU A 67 5.43 2.14 -2.79
N ALA A 68 6.63 2.73 -2.66
CA ALA A 68 7.00 3.46 -1.46
C ALA A 68 6.10 4.71 -1.26
N GLU A 69 5.87 5.49 -2.32
CA GLU A 69 5.03 6.70 -2.25
C GLU A 69 3.60 6.40 -1.83
N ILE A 70 2.98 5.40 -2.46
CA ILE A 70 1.59 5.02 -2.13
C ILE A 70 1.50 4.47 -0.71
N ALA A 71 2.44 3.61 -0.29
CA ALA A 71 2.43 3.01 1.03
C ALA A 71 2.52 4.08 2.12
N ALA A 72 3.41 5.05 1.93
CA ALA A 72 3.52 6.19 2.83
C ALA A 72 2.29 7.09 2.81
N TRP A 73 1.71 7.35 1.63
CA TRP A 73 0.50 8.15 1.52
C TRP A 73 -0.69 7.49 2.22
N GLU A 74 -0.89 6.18 2.03
CA GLU A 74 -1.95 5.38 2.63
C GLU A 74 -1.80 5.23 4.14
N ILE A 75 -0.57 5.02 4.65
CA ILE A 75 -0.30 5.03 6.11
C ILE A 75 -0.63 6.41 6.70
N ALA A 76 -0.16 7.48 6.06
CA ALA A 76 -0.30 8.84 6.60
C ALA A 76 -1.73 9.38 6.56
N SER A 77 -2.52 8.96 5.56
CA SER A 77 -3.95 9.28 5.42
C SER A 77 -4.88 8.25 6.11
N GLY A 78 -4.33 7.09 6.48
CA GLY A 78 -4.96 6.03 7.28
C GLY A 78 -5.59 4.91 6.44
N CYS A 79 -5.38 3.66 6.84
CA CYS A 79 -5.93 2.47 6.16
C CYS A 79 -7.21 1.89 6.81
N THR A 80 -7.71 2.53 7.88
CA THR A 80 -8.93 2.14 8.61
C THR A 80 -8.97 0.65 9.00
N HIS A 81 -10.03 -0.08 8.62
CA HIS A 81 -10.27 -1.49 8.89
C HIS A 81 -9.65 -2.43 7.83
N TYR A 82 -8.98 -1.89 6.82
CA TYR A 82 -8.29 -2.69 5.81
C TYR A 82 -6.93 -3.16 6.36
N TYR A 83 -6.94 -4.14 7.26
CA TYR A 83 -5.73 -4.66 7.90
C TYR A 83 -4.68 -5.19 6.90
N ALA A 84 -5.12 -5.74 5.77
CA ALA A 84 -4.22 -6.13 4.69
C ALA A 84 -3.42 -4.94 4.14
N ALA A 85 -4.04 -3.75 4.02
CA ALA A 85 -3.34 -2.54 3.62
C ALA A 85 -2.31 -2.10 4.67
N TRP A 86 -2.64 -2.15 5.97
CA TRP A 86 -1.66 -1.85 7.03
C TRP A 86 -0.42 -2.75 6.94
N ILE A 87 -0.62 -4.06 6.81
CA ILE A 87 0.45 -5.06 6.72
C ILE A 87 1.36 -4.82 5.52
N LEU A 88 0.76 -4.67 4.33
CA LEU A 88 1.50 -4.51 3.08
C LEU A 88 2.20 -3.15 3.02
N ASN A 89 1.51 -2.08 3.42
CA ASN A 89 2.09 -0.75 3.43
C ASN A 89 3.23 -0.62 4.44
N LEU A 90 3.16 -1.26 5.61
CA LEU A 90 4.29 -1.24 6.56
C LEU A 90 5.53 -1.92 5.97
N GLY A 91 5.35 -3.03 5.24
CA GLY A 91 6.44 -3.69 4.51
C GLY A 91 7.03 -2.79 3.43
N ALA A 92 6.18 -2.24 2.55
CA ALA A 92 6.61 -1.34 1.47
C ALA A 92 7.24 -0.05 2.00
N PHE A 93 6.73 0.51 3.10
CA PHE A 93 7.29 1.67 3.78
C PHE A 93 8.71 1.38 4.28
N ALA A 94 8.91 0.23 4.93
CA ALA A 94 10.21 -0.16 5.45
C ALA A 94 11.24 -0.36 4.32
N VAL A 95 10.86 -1.00 3.21
CA VAL A 95 11.70 -1.12 2.02
C VAL A 95 12.00 0.26 1.42
N GLY A 96 10.98 1.12 1.35
CA GLY A 96 11.07 2.49 0.83
C GLY A 96 12.07 3.37 1.58
N LEU A 97 12.33 3.11 2.88
CA LEU A 97 13.35 3.84 3.65
C LEU A 97 14.75 3.67 3.07
N PHE A 98 15.02 2.53 2.41
CA PHE A 98 16.31 2.23 1.82
C PHE A 98 16.32 2.48 0.30
N VAL A 99 15.25 2.11 -0.40
CA VAL A 99 15.20 2.15 -1.87
C VAL A 99 14.84 3.54 -2.41
N ALA A 100 13.91 4.24 -1.75
CA ALA A 100 13.37 5.50 -2.27
C ALA A 100 12.99 6.51 -1.15
N PRO A 101 13.90 6.85 -0.21
CA PRO A 101 13.56 7.63 0.99
C PRO A 101 12.96 9.01 0.71
N LYS A 102 13.43 9.68 -0.36
CA LYS A 102 12.89 10.99 -0.77
C LYS A 102 11.46 10.88 -1.29
N SER A 103 11.18 9.88 -2.13
CA SER A 103 9.84 9.62 -2.65
C SER A 103 8.90 9.20 -1.52
N LEU A 104 9.34 8.26 -0.68
CA LEU A 104 8.62 7.82 0.52
C LEU A 104 8.20 9.02 1.40
N PHE A 105 9.13 9.91 1.74
CA PHE A 105 8.85 11.09 2.56
C PHE A 105 7.86 12.05 1.87
N ARG A 106 8.00 12.27 0.56
CA ARG A 106 7.05 13.08 -0.22
C ARG A 106 5.64 12.49 -0.20
N GLY A 107 5.51 11.19 -0.40
CA GLY A 107 4.24 10.46 -0.30
C GLY A 107 3.63 10.59 1.09
N PHE A 108 4.44 10.43 2.14
CA PHE A 108 4.02 10.57 3.53
C PHE A 108 3.46 11.97 3.83
N VAL A 109 4.20 13.02 3.47
CA VAL A 109 3.75 14.40 3.65
C VAL A 109 2.45 14.63 2.89
N ARG A 110 2.36 14.22 1.62
CA ARG A 110 1.11 14.36 0.86
C ARG A 110 -0.06 13.63 1.54
N GLY A 111 0.17 12.46 2.13
CA GLY A 111 -0.86 11.70 2.86
C GLY A 111 -1.28 12.38 4.18
N ARG A 112 -0.32 12.94 4.93
CA ARG A 112 -0.59 13.69 6.18
C ARG A 112 -1.49 14.90 5.97
N HIS A 113 -1.44 15.49 4.78
CA HIS A 113 -2.24 16.66 4.38
C HIS A 113 -3.46 16.29 3.53
N SER A 114 -3.69 15.01 3.26
CA SER A 114 -4.91 14.53 2.62
C SER A 114 -6.04 14.45 3.64
N ARG A 115 -7.23 14.94 3.28
CA ARG A 115 -8.39 14.92 4.18
C ARG A 115 -9.00 13.52 4.35
N THR A 116 -8.92 12.71 3.30
CA THR A 116 -9.53 11.37 3.23
C THR A 116 -8.88 10.55 2.12
N ASN A 117 -9.20 9.26 2.08
CA ASN A 117 -8.88 8.31 1.01
C ASN A 117 -10.01 7.27 0.90
N LEU A 118 -9.90 6.33 -0.04
CA LEU A 118 -10.94 5.32 -0.27
C LEU A 118 -11.04 4.26 0.83
N TYR A 119 -10.04 4.11 1.70
CA TYR A 119 -10.20 3.23 2.87
C TYR A 119 -11.19 3.80 3.89
N HIS A 120 -11.44 5.11 3.90
CA HIS A 120 -12.46 5.74 4.74
C HIS A 120 -13.85 5.68 4.10
N THR A 121 -13.94 5.93 2.79
CA THR A 121 -15.23 6.12 2.11
C THR A 121 -15.71 4.89 1.33
N GLY A 122 -14.83 3.94 1.07
CA GLY A 122 -15.08 2.83 0.15
C GLY A 122 -15.21 3.30 -1.31
N PHE A 123 -15.28 2.32 -2.22
CA PHE A 123 -15.62 2.57 -3.61
C PHE A 123 -16.31 1.34 -4.20
N SER A 124 -17.44 1.53 -4.88
CA SER A 124 -18.16 0.42 -5.51
C SER A 124 -17.60 0.14 -6.90
N GLU A 125 -17.26 -1.12 -7.18
CA GLU A 125 -16.81 -1.59 -8.50
C GLU A 125 -17.84 -1.33 -9.62
N LEU A 126 -19.13 -1.24 -9.26
CA LEU A 126 -20.21 -0.92 -10.22
C LEU A 126 -20.09 0.49 -10.80
N GLN A 127 -19.38 1.40 -10.11
CA GLN A 127 -19.26 2.81 -10.50
C GLN A 127 -18.03 3.08 -11.39
N LEU A 128 -17.25 2.06 -11.75
CA LEU A 128 -15.98 2.25 -12.47
C LEU A 128 -16.15 2.79 -13.89
N ASP A 129 -17.27 2.49 -14.53
CA ASP A 129 -17.59 2.99 -15.88
C ASP A 129 -18.10 4.42 -15.84
N ASP A 130 -18.85 4.78 -14.79
CA ASP A 130 -19.54 6.06 -14.66
C ASP A 130 -18.65 7.17 -14.06
N VAL A 131 -17.68 6.79 -13.22
CA VAL A 131 -16.78 7.74 -12.57
C VAL A 131 -15.49 7.87 -13.37
N THR A 132 -15.08 9.11 -13.62
CA THR A 132 -13.80 9.41 -14.27
C THR A 132 -12.68 9.61 -13.25
N VAL A 133 -11.42 9.44 -13.68
CA VAL A 133 -10.24 9.73 -12.86
C VAL A 133 -10.27 11.16 -12.30
N GLY A 134 -10.68 12.13 -13.12
CA GLY A 134 -10.77 13.54 -12.71
C GLY A 134 -11.79 13.75 -11.58
N ILE A 135 -12.97 13.12 -11.68
CA ILE A 135 -14.00 13.19 -10.62
C ILE A 135 -13.45 12.60 -9.31
N LEU A 136 -12.80 11.44 -9.36
CA LEU A 136 -12.27 10.81 -8.15
C LEU A 136 -11.11 11.62 -7.55
N ARG A 137 -10.22 12.18 -8.37
CA ARG A 137 -9.15 13.10 -7.93
C ARG A 137 -9.72 14.33 -7.23
N ALA A 138 -10.80 14.91 -7.76
CA ALA A 138 -11.48 16.04 -7.14
C ALA A 138 -12.11 15.66 -5.80
N ARG A 139 -12.80 14.52 -5.71
CA ARG A 139 -13.40 14.00 -4.46
C ARG A 139 -12.38 13.79 -3.36
N LEU A 140 -11.20 13.26 -3.71
CA LEU A 140 -10.12 12.98 -2.75
C LEU A 140 -9.18 14.17 -2.54
N ALA A 141 -9.32 15.25 -3.30
CA ALA A 141 -8.43 16.41 -3.32
C ALA A 141 -6.94 16.07 -3.55
N VAL A 142 -6.67 15.04 -4.35
CA VAL A 142 -5.31 14.46 -4.53
C VAL A 142 -4.45 15.26 -5.54
N GLY A 143 -5.00 16.25 -6.24
CA GLY A 143 -4.30 17.09 -7.23
C GLY A 143 -3.74 18.42 -6.72
N ALA A 144 -3.75 18.67 -5.41
CA ALA A 144 -3.27 19.94 -4.85
C ALA A 144 -1.74 20.12 -5.03
N PRO A 145 -1.22 21.36 -5.13
CA PRO A 145 0.21 21.64 -5.26
C PRO A 145 1.05 21.01 -4.14
N SER A 146 2.34 20.79 -4.40
CA SER A 146 3.28 20.19 -3.45
C SER A 146 3.20 20.87 -2.08
N VAL A 147 2.84 20.11 -1.05
CA VAL A 147 2.71 20.65 0.30
C VAL A 147 4.09 20.73 0.95
N LYS A 148 4.43 21.90 1.51
CA LYS A 148 5.65 22.06 2.32
C LYS A 148 5.53 21.24 3.61
N ALA A 149 6.53 20.41 3.87
CA ALA A 149 6.60 19.61 5.09
C ALA A 149 6.63 20.50 6.35
N ARG A 150 5.90 20.09 7.38
CA ARG A 150 5.90 20.72 8.71
C ARG A 150 6.74 19.88 9.68
N ALA A 151 7.20 20.46 10.78
CA ALA A 151 7.94 19.74 11.81
C ALA A 151 7.18 18.50 12.35
N ARG A 152 5.84 18.62 12.47
CA ARG A 152 4.98 17.49 12.83
C ARG A 152 5.02 16.35 11.81
N ASP A 153 5.16 16.66 10.52
CA ASP A 153 5.24 15.63 9.48
C ASP A 153 6.56 14.85 9.60
N VAL A 154 7.66 15.54 9.90
CA VAL A 154 8.96 14.89 10.16
C VAL A 154 8.90 14.00 11.39
N ALA A 155 8.32 14.48 12.50
CA ALA A 155 8.17 13.70 13.72
C ALA A 155 7.31 12.45 13.51
N MET A 156 6.17 12.60 12.83
CA MET A 156 5.30 11.47 12.51
C MET A 156 5.96 10.50 11.52
N PHE A 157 6.74 11.00 10.57
CA PHE A 157 7.51 10.15 9.67
C PHE A 157 8.52 9.31 10.44
N ALA A 158 9.29 9.92 11.36
CA ALA A 158 10.23 9.19 12.21
C ALA A 158 9.54 8.10 13.06
N LEU A 159 8.36 8.40 13.62
CA LEU A 159 7.55 7.43 14.35
C LEU A 159 7.15 6.24 13.47
N TRP A 160 6.63 6.50 12.27
CA TRP A 160 6.23 5.44 11.34
C TRP A 160 7.41 4.67 10.76
N SER A 161 8.58 5.30 10.59
CA SER A 161 9.82 4.61 10.25
C SER A 161 10.22 3.61 11.33
N ALA A 162 10.13 3.99 12.61
CA ALA A 162 10.40 3.08 13.72
C ALA A 162 9.38 1.92 13.76
N ALA A 163 8.09 2.21 13.56
CA ALA A 163 7.05 1.18 13.48
C ALA A 163 7.27 0.21 12.30
N ALA A 164 7.63 0.72 11.12
CA ALA A 164 7.92 -0.09 9.94
C ALA A 164 9.19 -0.94 10.11
N ALA A 165 10.22 -0.40 10.76
CA ALA A 165 11.42 -1.17 11.11
C ALA A 165 11.10 -2.31 12.08
N LEU A 166 10.30 -2.05 13.12
CA LEU A 166 9.84 -3.10 14.03
C LEU A 166 8.98 -4.15 13.33
N TRP A 167 8.14 -3.73 12.37
CA TRP A 167 7.33 -4.63 11.56
C TRP A 167 8.18 -5.64 10.77
N LEU A 168 9.32 -5.21 10.19
CA LEU A 168 10.24 -6.12 9.51
C LEU A 168 10.86 -7.19 10.41
N LEU A 169 10.90 -6.96 11.73
CA LEU A 169 11.41 -7.95 12.69
C LEU A 169 10.36 -9.01 13.05
N THR A 170 9.08 -8.80 12.74
CA THR A 170 8.00 -9.72 13.12
C THR A 170 8.15 -11.14 12.56
N PRO A 171 8.58 -11.38 11.30
CA PRO A 171 8.80 -12.74 10.82
C PRO A 171 9.95 -13.44 11.55
N LEU A 172 11.00 -12.69 11.90
CA LEU A 172 12.15 -13.22 12.65
C LEU A 172 11.72 -13.65 14.06
N VAL A 173 10.93 -12.81 14.76
CA VAL A 173 10.38 -13.15 16.07
C VAL A 173 9.44 -14.35 15.99
N ALA A 174 8.59 -14.44 14.97
CA ALA A 174 7.71 -15.59 14.77
C ALA A 174 8.48 -16.90 14.55
N ILE A 175 9.57 -16.86 13.79
CA ILE A 175 10.47 -18.01 13.59
C ILE A 175 11.12 -18.43 14.91
N ILE A 176 11.63 -17.48 15.69
CA ILE A 176 12.25 -17.74 17.01
C ILE A 176 11.24 -18.38 17.97
N LEU A 177 10.03 -17.84 18.05
CA LEU A 177 8.97 -18.39 18.90
C LEU A 177 8.55 -19.79 18.46
N CYS A 178 8.39 -20.04 17.15
CA CYS A 178 8.11 -21.37 16.62
C CYS A 178 9.22 -22.36 16.97
N PHE A 179 10.49 -21.95 16.87
CA PHE A 179 11.63 -22.77 17.27
C PHE A 179 11.56 -23.17 18.75
N PHE A 180 11.31 -22.21 19.65
CA PHE A 180 11.19 -22.50 21.09
C PHE A 180 9.98 -23.39 21.42
N ILE A 181 8.82 -23.17 20.76
CA ILE A 181 7.63 -24.00 20.96
C ILE A 181 7.88 -25.44 20.53
N VAL A 182 8.46 -25.65 19.34
CA VAL A 182 8.78 -26.99 18.83
C VAL A 182 9.83 -27.67 19.70
N HIS A 183 10.86 -26.94 20.13
CA HIS A 183 11.92 -27.48 20.99
C HIS A 183 11.38 -27.86 22.39
N MET A 184 10.53 -27.02 22.98
CA MET A 184 9.91 -27.31 24.28
C MET A 184 8.95 -28.50 24.20
N ALA A 185 8.19 -28.62 23.10
CA ALA A 185 7.33 -29.77 22.85
C ALA A 185 8.09 -31.09 22.58
N ALA A 186 9.36 -31.01 22.16
CA ALA A 186 10.22 -32.18 21.97
C ALA A 186 10.90 -32.66 23.27
N HIS A 187 10.79 -31.89 24.35
CA HIS A 187 11.40 -32.17 25.66
C HIS A 187 10.37 -32.38 26.79
N ILE A 188 9.10 -32.59 26.44
CA ILE A 188 7.99 -33.02 27.33
C ILE A 188 7.59 -34.43 26.90
#